data_AF-A0A174L531-F1
#
_entry.id   AF-A0A174L531-F1
#
_cell.length_a   1.000
_cell.length_b   1.000
_cell.length_c   1.000
_cell.angle_alpha   90.00
_cell.angle_beta   90.00
_cell.angle_gamma   90.00
#
_symmetry.space_group_name_H-M   'P 1'
#
loop_
_entity.id
_entity.type
_entity.pdbx_description
1 polymer ?
#
loop_
_entity_poly.entity_id
_entity_poly.type
_entity_poly.pdbx_seq_one_letter_code
_entity_poly.pdbx_strand_id
1 'polypeptide(L)' 'MREMTWDEYYAGFYDWSLSTQKSYSYRLSDFGDSEEVFEIVNEFAFYDSKFATRFVEKR' A
#
# COMPACT_ATOMS: atom_id res chain seq x y z
N MET A 1 10.08 -1.45 -13.97
CA MET A 1 9.56 -0.29 -13.20
C MET A 1 10.55 0.00 -12.10
N ARG A 2 10.80 1.29 -11.76
CA ARG A 2 11.68 1.63 -10.62
C ARG A 2 11.05 1.12 -9.32
N GLU A 3 11.84 0.45 -8.49
CA GLU A 3 11.47 0.04 -7.12
C GLU A 3 11.15 1.28 -6.28
N MET A 4 10.21 1.12 -5.35
CA MET A 4 9.74 2.18 -4.47
C MET A 4 9.96 1.73 -3.04
N THR A 5 10.52 2.62 -2.22
CA THR A 5 10.66 2.36 -0.78
C THR A 5 9.31 2.48 -0.09
N TRP A 6 9.18 1.84 1.07
CA TRP A 6 7.98 2.00 1.90
C TRP A 6 7.75 3.45 2.30
N ASP A 7 8.78 4.16 2.74
CA ASP A 7 8.69 5.56 3.16
C ASP A 7 8.17 6.48 2.05
N GLU A 8 8.65 6.31 0.81
CA GLU A 8 8.15 7.04 -0.36
C GLU A 8 6.68 6.71 -0.64
N TYR A 9 6.29 5.43 -0.49
CA TYR A 9 4.92 4.99 -0.72
C TYR A 9 3.96 5.53 0.33
N TYR A 10 4.31 5.41 1.61
CA TYR A 10 3.49 5.82 2.74
C TYR A 10 3.30 7.34 2.75
N ALA A 11 4.37 8.12 2.56
CA ALA A 11 4.31 9.58 2.55
C ALA A 11 3.40 10.15 1.44
N GLY A 12 3.33 9.52 0.27
CA GLY A 12 2.52 9.98 -0.85
C GLY A 12 1.13 9.32 -0.95
N PHE A 13 0.83 8.33 -0.10
CA PHE A 13 -0.33 7.46 -0.26
C PHE A 13 -1.67 8.23 -0.39
N TYR A 14 -1.89 9.21 0.48
CA TYR A 14 -3.13 9.99 0.51
C TYR A 14 -3.23 11.06 -0.58
N ASP A 15 -2.13 11.39 -1.26
CA ASP A 15 -2.12 12.32 -2.40
C ASP A 15 -2.52 11.64 -3.72
N TRP A 16 -2.58 10.32 -3.74
CA TRP A 16 -2.80 9.53 -4.95
C TRP A 16 -4.24 9.06 -5.08
N SER A 17 -4.65 8.84 -6.34
CA SER A 17 -5.89 8.11 -6.62
C SER A 17 -5.76 6.64 -6.18
N LEU A 18 -6.88 6.00 -5.86
CA LEU A 18 -6.92 4.59 -5.45
C LEU A 18 -6.24 3.64 -6.47
N SER A 19 -6.38 3.91 -7.78
CA SER A 19 -5.70 3.11 -8.81
C SER A 19 -4.19 3.29 -8.79
N THR A 20 -3.71 4.52 -8.55
CA THR A 20 -2.28 4.82 -8.37
C THR A 20 -1.72 4.15 -7.12
N GLN A 21 -2.41 4.24 -5.97
CA GLN A 21 -2.04 3.55 -4.73
C GLN A 21 -1.84 2.03 -4.99
N LYS A 22 -2.84 1.38 -5.59
CA LYS A 22 -2.77 -0.05 -5.94
C LYS A 22 -1.66 -0.37 -6.94
N SER A 23 -1.43 0.50 -7.93
CA SER A 23 -0.34 0.29 -8.90
C SER A 23 1.03 0.43 -8.26
N TYR A 24 1.20 1.38 -7.33
CA TYR A 24 2.47 1.66 -6.68
C TYR A 24 2.84 0.61 -5.63
N SER A 25 1.86 0.00 -4.97
CA SER A 25 2.14 -1.10 -4.03
C SER A 25 2.77 -2.33 -4.68
N TYR A 26 2.57 -2.54 -5.99
CA TYR A 26 3.28 -3.57 -6.74
C TYR A 26 4.78 -3.29 -6.90
N ARG A 27 5.21 -2.04 -6.69
CA ARG A 27 6.61 -1.58 -6.80
C ARG A 27 7.36 -1.64 -5.47
N LEU A 28 6.64 -1.90 -4.37
CA LEU A 28 7.21 -2.14 -3.05
C LEU A 28 7.93 -3.49 -3.04
N SER A 29 9.19 -3.46 -2.60
CA SER A 29 10.03 -4.62 -2.31
C SER A 29 10.04 -4.99 -0.82
N ASP A 30 9.64 -4.07 0.05
CA ASP A 30 9.54 -4.25 1.50
C ASP A 30 8.42 -3.36 2.06
N PHE A 31 8.05 -3.64 3.31
CA PHE A 31 7.03 -2.92 4.06
C PHE A 31 7.66 -2.31 5.33
N GLY A 32 7.07 -1.21 5.80
CA GLY A 32 7.48 -0.58 7.05
C GLY A 32 6.96 -1.30 8.28
N ASP A 33 6.83 -0.54 9.36
CA ASP A 33 6.35 -1.09 10.61
C ASP A 33 4.87 -1.51 10.52
N SER A 34 4.45 -2.31 11.50
CA SER A 34 3.12 -2.91 11.45
C SER A 34 1.98 -1.92 11.69
N GLU A 35 2.22 -0.77 12.32
CA GLU A 35 1.21 0.26 12.54
C GLU A 35 0.89 0.97 11.22
N GLU A 36 1.92 1.43 10.51
CA GLU A 36 1.76 2.04 9.18
C GLU A 36 1.12 1.08 8.17
N VAL A 37 1.57 -0.18 8.15
CA VAL A 37 0.98 -1.20 7.28
C VAL A 37 -0.48 -1.44 7.63
N PHE A 38 -0.83 -1.47 8.92
CA PHE A 38 -2.21 -1.64 9.37
C PHE A 38 -3.10 -0.48 8.91
N GLU A 39 -2.63 0.76 8.97
CA GLU A 39 -3.37 1.92 8.46
C GLU A 39 -3.70 1.77 6.96
N ILE A 40 -2.70 1.46 6.13
CA ILE A 40 -2.87 1.28 4.68
C ILE A 40 -3.83 0.14 4.36
N VAL A 41 -3.75 -0.97 5.11
CA VAL A 41 -4.66 -2.11 4.95
C VAL A 41 -6.09 -1.73 5.27
N ASN A 42 -6.33 -0.96 6.34
CA ASN A 42 -7.67 -0.50 6.70
C ASN A 42 -8.24 0.45 5.64
N GLU A 43 -7.43 1.36 5.10
CA GLU A 43 -7.87 2.25 4.02
C GLU A 43 -8.25 1.43 2.77
N PHE A 44 -7.41 0.49 2.37
CA PHE A 44 -7.77 -0.41 1.27
C PHE A 44 -9.00 -1.23 1.59
N ALA A 45 -9.18 -1.70 2.82
CA ALA A 45 -10.34 -2.51 3.20
C ALA A 45 -11.65 -1.73 3.12
N PHE A 46 -11.61 -0.42 3.38
CA PHE A 46 -12.76 0.47 3.23
C PHE A 46 -13.24 0.58 1.77
N TYR A 47 -12.31 0.67 0.80
CA TYR A 47 -12.68 0.82 -0.62
C TYR A 47 -12.71 -0.50 -1.41
N ASP A 48 -11.86 -1.46 -1.07
CA ASP A 48 -11.67 -2.73 -1.78
C ASP A 48 -11.04 -3.79 -0.85
N SER A 49 -11.90 -4.43 -0.06
CA SER A 49 -11.52 -5.49 0.88
C SER A 49 -10.77 -6.65 0.23
N LYS A 50 -11.07 -6.99 -1.04
CA LYS A 50 -10.37 -8.05 -1.77
C LYS A 50 -8.93 -7.66 -2.07
N PHE A 51 -8.69 -6.39 -2.41
CA PHE A 51 -7.33 -5.89 -2.59
C PHE A 51 -6.58 -5.84 -1.25
N ALA A 52 -7.22 -5.39 -0.17
CA ALA A 52 -6.61 -5.36 1.16
C ALA A 52 -6.10 -6.74 1.60
N THR A 53 -6.90 -7.80 1.42
CA THR A 53 -6.45 -9.17 1.72
C THR A 53 -5.20 -9.55 0.92
N ARG A 54 -5.19 -9.28 -0.38
CA ARG A 54 -4.03 -9.59 -1.25
C ARG A 54 -2.79 -8.78 -0.88
N PHE A 55 -2.97 -7.55 -0.43
CA PHE A 55 -1.87 -6.68 -0.02
C PHE A 55 -1.19 -7.22 1.23
N VAL A 56 -1.95 -7.74 2.20
CA VAL A 56 -1.40 -8.40 3.40
C VAL A 56 -0.73 -9.72 3.07
N GLU A 57 -1.30 -10.53 2.16
CA GLU A 57 -0.70 -11.80 1.73
C GLU A 57 0.65 -11.62 1.00
N LYS A 58 0.91 -10.42 0.45
CA LYS A 58 2.19 -10.07 -0.20
C LYS A 58 3.28 -9.70 0.82
N ARG A 59 2.92 -9.35 2.05
CA ARG A 59 3.87 -8.96 3.10
C ARG A 59 4.80 -10.11 3.48
#